data_AF-A0A9K3Q1C9-F1
#
_entry.id   AF-A0A9K3Q1C9-F1
#
_cell.length_a   1.000
_cell.length_b   1.000
_cell.length_c   1.000
_cell.angle_alpha   90.00
_cell.angle_beta   90.00
_cell.angle_gamma   90.00
#
_symmetry.space_group_name_H-M   'P 1'
#
loop_
_entity.id
_entity.type
_entity.pdbx_description
1 polymer ?
#
loop_
_entity_poly.entity_id
_entity_poly.type
_entity_poly.pdbx_seq_one_letter_code
_entity_poly.pdbx_strand_id
1 'polypeptide(L)'
;MSRANGDTASETSPLLPTTATSDLEGPNLRHDNQGSFNGETIEVAEMKKVTHNDPSLATEAEDFKNLLGSTRFLYNNVRADEMSQTLRRQTVDDFRGIGRTKHVDGEISSSNRLSMIYHQQRDHAMLYLEKVKTSFFQDAKSLAEGTIPQSVVLALVIGVVCGVACWLYYSILFFFLELLWTTLPDQVVVNSWDEKYHWLWIPFVSTTMITCVGLTVVYMGEPGDLPYTIGRVHAQAFIPMNHVSPMVFSSLFSILAGGSLGPEAPLVAICGALGGFVSRRIFLQKHINVVRKHTLMGMGGALAAFFGVPLGGSLFALEVCSRFGVEYFEHLIEAIFCGEICLVVFRSLSGLPIQPIWDLTAISGRMMSTTPMHVLLGAVIGLYGAFWATVFARFHWKVMAMFGKLNLLDNQRAVYRGWLGGFFVILMAVLVPHTAFWGEEEIQIVATMSPAKDLPNIWPTTGLLGFGMNSPFHAFIVGICKLIAISFTVSGGLRGGYIFPLMCSGAAFGRLLYYVLPESVPMQLAVLCTAAGMNVAITRTSLATTLILAFLPGEPVAIPAILMASICSLFATSYMPFIKSQITRSDIDHSLFHEEHHISVGLVLEEEHQDDH
;
A
#
# COMPACT_ATOMS: atom_id res chain seq x y z
N MET A 1 30.22 -57.05 33.74
CA MET A 1 29.75 -56.51 35.04
C MET A 1 28.25 -56.27 34.90
N SER A 2 27.42 -57.30 35.20
CA SER A 2 26.56 -57.41 36.41
C SER A 2 25.39 -56.41 36.40
N ARG A 3 24.23 -56.78 35.83
CA ARG A 3 23.00 -57.33 36.48
C ARG A 3 22.10 -56.22 37.07
N ALA A 4 20.88 -55.98 36.53
CA ALA A 4 19.59 -56.70 36.74
C ALA A 4 18.81 -56.09 37.93
N ASN A 5 17.49 -55.91 38.03
CA ASN A 5 16.23 -56.49 37.51
C ASN A 5 15.14 -55.38 37.54
N GLY A 6 13.92 -55.44 37.03
CA GLY A 6 12.98 -56.47 36.51
C GLY A 6 11.65 -55.70 36.20
N ASP A 7 10.60 -56.18 35.56
CA ASP A 7 10.16 -57.53 35.22
C ASP A 7 9.05 -57.45 34.15
N THR A 8 9.01 -58.50 33.30
CA THR A 8 7.87 -59.25 32.72
C THR A 8 6.69 -58.55 32.02
N ALA A 9 6.04 -59.08 30.97
CA ALA A 9 6.20 -60.19 30.01
C ALA A 9 5.06 -60.00 28.95
N SER A 10 5.34 -60.20 27.65
CA SER A 10 4.80 -61.27 26.77
C SER A 10 3.27 -61.23 26.53
N GLU A 11 2.68 -61.46 25.36
CA GLU A 11 3.10 -62.28 24.21
C GLU A 11 2.17 -62.02 23.00
N THR A 12 2.63 -62.48 21.84
CA THR A 12 2.15 -62.44 20.45
C THR A 12 0.76 -63.02 20.12
N SER A 13 0.14 -62.46 19.06
CA SER A 13 -0.80 -62.92 17.99
C SER A 13 -1.08 -64.45 17.84
N PRO A 14 -2.14 -64.98 17.12
CA PRO A 14 -2.71 -64.46 15.85
C PRO A 14 -4.20 -64.87 15.45
N LEU A 15 -4.61 -64.46 14.22
CA LEU A 15 -5.59 -65.06 13.28
C LEU A 15 -7.14 -64.94 13.44
N LEU A 16 -7.77 -64.70 12.26
CA LEU A 16 -9.21 -64.56 11.89
C LEU A 16 -10.09 -65.81 12.15
N PRO A 17 -11.44 -65.67 12.12
CA PRO A 17 -12.19 -66.19 10.95
C PRO A 17 -13.47 -65.42 10.53
N THR A 18 -13.90 -65.75 9.30
CA THR A 18 -15.11 -65.44 8.50
C THR A 18 -16.42 -66.12 8.96
N THR A 19 -17.58 -65.58 8.52
CA THR A 19 -18.90 -66.20 8.12
C THR A 19 -20.08 -65.27 8.53
N ALA A 20 -21.25 -65.15 7.87
CA ALA A 20 -21.87 -65.73 6.68
C ALA A 20 -23.10 -64.86 6.25
N THR A 21 -23.54 -65.13 5.02
CA THR A 21 -24.64 -64.59 4.20
C THR A 21 -26.04 -65.13 4.53
N SER A 22 -27.10 -64.42 4.09
CA SER A 22 -28.33 -65.05 3.58
C SER A 22 -29.06 -64.18 2.55
N ASP A 23 -29.29 -64.77 1.38
CA ASP A 23 -30.04 -64.28 0.20
C ASP A 23 -31.57 -64.21 0.39
N LEU A 24 -32.28 -63.54 -0.53
CA LEU A 24 -33.40 -64.11 -1.35
C LEU A 24 -34.05 -63.07 -2.32
N GLU A 25 -33.89 -63.35 -3.62
CA GLU A 25 -34.83 -63.27 -4.78
C GLU A 25 -35.59 -61.98 -5.22
N GLY A 26 -35.56 -61.70 -6.54
CA GLY A 26 -36.25 -60.59 -7.28
C GLY A 26 -37.73 -60.87 -7.66
N PRO A 27 -38.38 -60.25 -8.69
CA PRO A 27 -37.86 -59.51 -9.86
C PRO A 27 -38.61 -58.20 -10.30
N ASN A 28 -38.04 -57.49 -11.30
CA ASN A 28 -38.61 -56.55 -12.31
C ASN A 28 -39.89 -55.73 -12.04
N LEU A 29 -39.84 -54.41 -12.27
CA LEU A 29 -40.79 -53.63 -13.12
C LEU A 29 -40.36 -52.15 -13.27
N ARG A 30 -40.51 -51.61 -14.50
CA ARG A 30 -40.35 -50.19 -14.89
C ARG A 30 -41.51 -49.34 -14.33
N HIS A 31 -41.25 -48.10 -13.89
CA HIS A 31 -41.92 -46.85 -14.30
C HIS A 31 -41.60 -45.66 -13.36
N ASP A 32 -41.26 -44.52 -13.98
CA ASP A 32 -41.53 -43.11 -13.66
C ASP A 32 -41.53 -42.64 -12.18
N ASN A 33 -40.47 -41.90 -11.83
CA ASN A 33 -40.38 -41.12 -10.58
C ASN A 33 -40.96 -39.71 -10.79
N GLN A 34 -42.20 -39.49 -10.35
CA GLN A 34 -42.65 -38.22 -9.76
C GLN A 34 -43.01 -38.52 -8.30
N GLY A 35 -42.28 -37.93 -7.34
CA GLY A 35 -42.53 -38.14 -5.91
C GLY A 35 -41.81 -37.10 -5.06
N SER A 36 -42.60 -36.20 -4.50
CA SER A 36 -42.23 -35.12 -3.57
C SER A 36 -41.59 -35.61 -2.28
N PHE A 37 -40.49 -34.98 -1.83
CA PHE A 37 -39.91 -35.18 -0.50
C PHE A 37 -40.71 -34.39 0.56
N ASN A 38 -41.40 -35.11 1.46
CA ASN A 38 -42.02 -34.57 2.68
C ASN A 38 -41.04 -34.67 3.86
N GLY A 39 -40.10 -33.72 3.95
CA GLY A 39 -39.20 -33.57 5.11
C GLY A 39 -39.59 -32.46 6.10
N GLU A 40 -40.43 -31.50 5.70
CA GLU A 40 -40.64 -30.25 6.46
C GLU A 40 -41.62 -30.37 7.65
N THR A 41 -42.43 -31.43 7.72
CA THR A 41 -43.48 -31.52 8.75
C THR A 41 -42.96 -32.01 10.11
N ILE A 42 -41.75 -32.56 10.18
CA ILE A 42 -41.20 -33.16 11.41
C ILE A 42 -40.35 -32.13 12.20
N GLU A 43 -39.54 -31.30 11.55
CA GLU A 43 -38.65 -30.35 12.24
C GLU A 43 -39.38 -29.11 12.80
N VAL A 44 -40.44 -28.64 12.14
CA VAL A 44 -41.21 -27.47 12.61
C VAL A 44 -42.08 -27.82 13.84
N ALA A 45 -42.43 -29.10 14.02
CA ALA A 45 -43.17 -29.57 15.18
C ALA A 45 -42.29 -29.70 16.43
N GLU A 46 -40.98 -29.99 16.28
CA GLU A 46 -40.04 -30.07 17.40
C GLU A 46 -39.62 -28.69 17.92
N MET A 47 -39.45 -27.68 17.06
CA MET A 47 -39.09 -26.32 17.52
C MET A 47 -40.18 -25.61 18.33
N LYS A 48 -41.46 -25.85 18.05
CA LYS A 48 -42.56 -25.26 18.83
C LYS A 48 -42.60 -25.75 20.29
N LYS A 49 -41.99 -26.90 20.60
CA LYS A 49 -41.88 -27.40 21.99
C LYS A 49 -40.73 -26.75 22.76
N VAL A 50 -39.71 -26.22 22.09
CA VAL A 50 -38.51 -25.66 22.73
C VAL A 50 -38.68 -24.17 23.07
N THR A 51 -39.41 -23.40 22.26
CA THR A 51 -39.60 -21.95 22.46
C THR A 51 -40.55 -21.59 23.61
N HIS A 52 -41.14 -22.55 24.33
CA HIS A 52 -42.07 -22.25 25.42
C HIS A 52 -41.38 -21.92 26.76
N ASN A 53 -40.07 -22.19 26.90
CA ASN A 53 -39.36 -22.11 28.19
C ASN A 53 -38.25 -21.04 28.29
N ASP A 54 -37.93 -20.29 27.23
CA ASP A 54 -36.95 -19.20 27.32
C ASP A 54 -37.22 -18.09 26.28
N PRO A 55 -37.57 -16.85 26.69
CA PRO A 55 -37.85 -15.75 25.78
C PRO A 55 -36.61 -15.21 25.04
N SER A 56 -35.39 -15.55 25.46
CA SER A 56 -34.14 -15.03 24.86
C SER A 56 -33.76 -15.68 23.53
N LEU A 57 -34.33 -16.85 23.21
CA LEU A 57 -34.11 -17.60 21.97
C LEU A 57 -35.04 -17.20 20.80
N ALA A 58 -36.01 -16.29 21.05
CA ALA A 58 -36.93 -15.82 20.02
C ALA A 58 -36.22 -14.98 18.95
N THR A 59 -35.22 -14.20 19.35
CA THR A 59 -34.43 -13.31 18.48
C THR A 59 -33.58 -14.09 17.47
N GLU A 60 -32.94 -15.19 17.90
CA GLU A 60 -32.12 -16.03 17.00
C GLU A 60 -32.97 -16.80 15.97
N ALA A 61 -34.18 -17.23 16.35
CA ALA A 61 -35.11 -17.87 15.42
C ALA A 61 -35.68 -16.89 14.39
N GLU A 62 -35.79 -15.61 14.73
CA GLU A 62 -36.24 -14.53 13.86
C GLU A 62 -35.12 -14.10 12.89
N ASP A 63 -33.88 -14.01 13.35
CA ASP A 63 -32.70 -13.76 12.50
C ASP A 63 -32.42 -14.91 11.51
N PHE A 64 -32.61 -16.17 11.94
CA PHE A 64 -32.48 -17.33 11.04
C PHE A 64 -33.61 -17.38 10.00
N LYS A 65 -34.84 -16.97 10.37
CA LYS A 65 -35.95 -16.78 9.42
C LYS A 65 -35.69 -15.65 8.43
N ASN A 66 -35.04 -14.56 8.86
CA ASN A 66 -34.68 -13.44 7.99
C ASN A 66 -33.56 -13.82 7.01
N LEU A 67 -32.60 -14.65 7.45
CA LEU A 67 -31.52 -15.20 6.61
C LEU A 67 -32.05 -16.22 5.57
N LEU A 68 -33.01 -17.05 5.96
CA LEU A 68 -33.73 -17.94 5.03
C LEU A 68 -34.68 -17.17 4.11
N GLY A 69 -35.26 -16.07 4.59
CA GLY A 69 -36.10 -15.17 3.82
C GLY A 69 -35.33 -14.45 2.71
N SER A 70 -34.10 -14.01 2.97
CA SER A 70 -33.24 -13.33 1.99
C SER A 70 -32.72 -14.28 0.91
N THR A 71 -32.39 -15.52 1.26
CA THR A 71 -32.05 -16.58 0.30
C THR A 71 -33.26 -17.02 -0.54
N ARG A 72 -34.46 -17.08 0.07
CA ARG A 72 -35.72 -17.32 -0.66
C ARG A 72 -36.10 -16.16 -1.58
N PHE A 73 -35.80 -14.92 -1.21
CA PHE A 73 -36.00 -13.73 -2.04
C PHE A 73 -35.06 -13.72 -3.26
N LEU A 74 -33.78 -14.03 -3.06
CA LEU A 74 -32.81 -14.22 -4.14
C LEU A 74 -33.22 -15.36 -5.08
N TYR A 75 -33.62 -16.51 -4.54
CA TYR A 75 -34.07 -17.65 -5.35
C TYR A 75 -35.37 -17.35 -6.12
N ASN A 76 -36.34 -16.68 -5.49
CA ASN A 76 -37.59 -16.30 -6.14
C ASN A 76 -37.39 -15.21 -7.21
N ASN A 77 -36.46 -14.28 -7.02
CA ASN A 77 -36.13 -13.27 -8.04
C ASN A 77 -35.42 -13.89 -9.24
N VAL A 78 -34.50 -14.82 -9.02
CA VAL A 78 -33.85 -15.58 -10.11
C VAL A 78 -34.90 -16.39 -10.88
N ARG A 79 -35.84 -17.05 -10.17
CA ARG A 79 -36.90 -17.84 -10.80
C ARG A 79 -37.97 -16.98 -11.50
N ALA A 80 -38.28 -15.79 -10.98
CA ALA A 80 -39.18 -14.83 -11.62
C ALA A 80 -38.57 -14.23 -12.89
N ASP A 81 -37.24 -14.06 -12.93
CA ASP A 81 -36.50 -13.62 -14.10
C ASP A 81 -36.42 -14.74 -15.16
N GLU A 82 -36.20 -15.99 -14.74
CA GLU A 82 -36.31 -17.17 -15.61
C GLU A 82 -37.71 -17.33 -16.22
N MET A 83 -38.78 -17.12 -15.42
CA MET A 83 -40.16 -17.21 -15.90
C MET A 83 -40.51 -16.05 -16.86
N SER A 84 -40.03 -14.84 -16.60
CA SER A 84 -40.18 -13.68 -17.50
C SER A 84 -39.43 -13.87 -18.82
N GLN A 85 -38.27 -14.54 -18.81
CA GLN A 85 -37.50 -14.84 -20.02
C GLN A 85 -38.10 -16.01 -20.82
N THR A 86 -38.75 -16.96 -20.16
CA THR A 86 -39.48 -18.06 -20.82
C THR A 86 -40.74 -17.53 -21.52
N LEU A 87 -41.46 -16.60 -20.88
CA LEU A 87 -42.57 -15.85 -21.50
C LEU A 87 -42.10 -15.04 -22.71
N ARG A 88 -40.95 -14.35 -22.64
CA ARG A 88 -40.36 -13.64 -23.80
C ARG A 88 -39.94 -14.57 -24.93
N ARG A 89 -39.46 -15.79 -24.64
CA ARG A 89 -39.17 -16.81 -25.67
C ARG A 89 -40.43 -17.31 -26.37
N GLN A 90 -41.52 -17.54 -25.63
CA GLN A 90 -42.81 -17.88 -26.23
C GLN A 90 -43.37 -16.76 -27.12
N THR A 91 -43.22 -15.50 -26.72
CA THR A 91 -43.63 -14.35 -27.55
C THR A 91 -42.81 -14.23 -28.84
N VAL A 92 -41.53 -14.63 -28.81
CA VAL A 92 -40.63 -14.61 -29.99
C VAL A 92 -40.90 -15.80 -30.93
N ASP A 93 -41.29 -16.96 -30.40
CA ASP A 93 -41.67 -18.11 -31.23
C ASP A 93 -43.05 -17.92 -31.89
N ASP A 94 -43.99 -17.22 -31.26
CA ASP A 94 -45.25 -16.78 -31.90
C ASP A 94 -45.01 -15.82 -33.07
N PHE A 95 -43.95 -15.00 -33.01
CA PHE A 95 -43.53 -14.13 -34.12
C PHE A 95 -42.79 -14.87 -35.24
N ARG A 96 -42.29 -16.10 -35.01
CA ARG A 96 -41.61 -16.92 -36.03
C ARG A 96 -42.58 -17.72 -36.92
N GLY A 97 -43.88 -17.73 -36.61
CA GLY A 97 -44.92 -18.34 -37.44
C GLY A 97 -45.29 -17.54 -38.71
N ILE A 98 -44.80 -16.31 -38.86
CA ILE A 98 -45.19 -15.42 -39.96
C ILE A 98 -43.94 -14.95 -40.72
N GLY A 99 -43.74 -15.48 -41.93
CA GLY A 99 -42.94 -14.83 -42.97
C GLY A 99 -41.55 -15.42 -43.24
N ARG A 100 -41.48 -16.37 -44.18
CA ARG A 100 -40.26 -16.71 -44.94
C ARG A 100 -39.88 -15.54 -45.87
N THR A 101 -38.60 -15.13 -45.88
CA THR A 101 -37.79 -14.91 -47.10
C THR A 101 -36.29 -14.67 -46.79
N LYS A 102 -35.44 -15.10 -47.72
CA LYS A 102 -33.96 -15.23 -47.67
C LYS A 102 -33.18 -13.91 -47.78
N HIS A 103 -32.04 -13.80 -47.10
CA HIS A 103 -30.68 -13.67 -47.70
C HIS A 103 -29.59 -13.77 -46.61
N VAL A 104 -28.33 -13.93 -47.06
CA VAL A 104 -27.19 -14.59 -46.41
C VAL A 104 -26.11 -13.57 -46.00
N ASP A 105 -25.37 -13.94 -44.94
CA ASP A 105 -24.09 -13.44 -44.41
C ASP A 105 -24.04 -12.16 -43.55
N GLY A 106 -23.50 -12.32 -42.33
CA GLY A 106 -22.75 -11.23 -41.67
C GLY A 106 -23.02 -10.89 -40.20
N GLU A 107 -23.77 -11.67 -39.42
CA GLU A 107 -23.91 -11.36 -37.98
C GLU A 107 -23.77 -12.60 -37.11
N ILE A 108 -22.64 -12.72 -36.41
CA ILE A 108 -22.52 -13.57 -35.23
C ILE A 108 -23.48 -12.97 -34.19
N SER A 109 -24.68 -13.55 -34.13
CA SER A 109 -25.77 -13.17 -33.23
C SER A 109 -25.26 -12.86 -31.83
N SER A 110 -25.64 -11.68 -31.32
CA SER A 110 -25.45 -11.22 -29.95
C SER A 110 -25.86 -12.26 -28.90
N SER A 111 -26.75 -13.20 -29.24
CA SER A 111 -27.12 -14.35 -28.39
C SER A 111 -25.95 -15.29 -28.08
N ASN A 112 -25.04 -15.52 -29.04
CA ASN A 112 -23.90 -16.42 -28.85
C ASN A 112 -22.79 -15.78 -28.00
N ARG A 113 -22.68 -14.45 -28.03
CA ARG A 113 -21.80 -13.71 -27.11
C ARG A 113 -22.35 -13.72 -25.69
N LEU A 114 -23.65 -13.50 -25.52
CA LEU A 114 -24.29 -13.59 -24.19
C LEU A 114 -24.22 -15.00 -23.61
N SER A 115 -24.41 -16.05 -24.43
CA SER A 115 -24.31 -17.44 -23.95
C SER A 115 -22.87 -17.80 -23.58
N MET A 116 -21.86 -17.31 -24.30
CA MET A 116 -20.46 -17.49 -23.91
C MET A 116 -20.14 -16.77 -22.60
N ILE A 117 -20.58 -15.52 -22.43
CA ILE A 117 -20.38 -14.77 -21.17
C ILE A 117 -21.08 -15.48 -20.01
N TYR A 118 -22.29 -15.99 -20.22
CA TYR A 118 -23.04 -16.73 -19.20
C TYR A 118 -22.39 -18.07 -18.85
N HIS A 119 -21.94 -18.85 -19.83
CA HIS A 119 -21.21 -20.10 -19.57
C HIS A 119 -19.89 -19.84 -18.85
N GLN A 120 -19.15 -18.80 -19.23
CA GLN A 120 -17.90 -18.42 -18.59
C GLN A 120 -18.13 -17.97 -17.13
N GLN A 121 -19.17 -17.17 -16.86
CA GLN A 121 -19.55 -16.78 -15.49
C GLN A 121 -20.05 -17.97 -14.65
N ARG A 122 -20.83 -18.89 -15.24
CA ARG A 122 -21.31 -20.10 -14.55
C ARG A 122 -20.17 -21.05 -14.19
N ASP A 123 -19.22 -21.24 -15.09
CA ASP A 123 -18.05 -22.09 -14.86
C ASP A 123 -17.14 -21.48 -13.77
N HIS A 124 -17.00 -20.14 -13.74
CA HIS A 124 -16.32 -19.43 -12.65
C HIS A 124 -17.04 -19.58 -11.30
N ALA A 125 -18.36 -19.49 -11.26
CA ALA A 125 -19.14 -19.67 -10.02
C ALA A 125 -19.07 -21.11 -9.49
N MET A 126 -19.10 -22.11 -10.38
CA MET A 126 -18.95 -23.52 -10.01
C MET A 126 -17.53 -23.85 -9.53
N LEU A 127 -16.49 -23.26 -10.14
CA LEU A 127 -15.10 -23.33 -9.64
C LEU A 127 -14.94 -22.72 -8.24
N TYR A 128 -15.64 -21.62 -7.95
CA TYR A 128 -15.59 -20.97 -6.64
C TYR A 128 -16.26 -21.83 -5.57
N LEU A 129 -17.43 -22.41 -5.87
CA LEU A 129 -18.14 -23.34 -4.98
C LEU A 129 -17.37 -24.64 -4.74
N GLU A 130 -16.50 -25.06 -5.67
CA GLU A 130 -15.59 -26.20 -5.47
C GLU A 130 -14.47 -25.93 -4.46
N LYS A 131 -13.98 -24.69 -4.36
CA LYS A 131 -12.96 -24.31 -3.37
C LYS A 131 -13.45 -24.32 -1.92
N VAL A 132 -14.76 -24.33 -1.69
CA VAL A 132 -15.38 -24.30 -0.33
C VAL A 132 -15.66 -25.72 0.20
N LYS A 133 -15.30 -26.78 -0.54
CA LYS A 133 -15.59 -28.17 -0.14
C LYS A 133 -14.69 -28.69 0.98
N THR A 134 -13.61 -27.99 1.32
CA THR A 134 -12.64 -28.40 2.36
C THR A 134 -12.89 -27.66 3.66
N SER A 135 -12.71 -28.35 4.80
CA SER A 135 -12.79 -27.71 6.11
C SER A 135 -11.52 -26.92 6.41
N PHE A 136 -11.60 -25.90 7.28
CA PHE A 136 -10.42 -25.14 7.73
C PHE A 136 -9.26 -26.04 8.16
N PHE A 137 -9.55 -27.14 8.85
CA PHE A 137 -8.53 -28.10 9.30
C PHE A 137 -7.90 -28.90 8.15
N GLN A 138 -8.64 -29.19 7.08
CA GLN A 138 -8.09 -29.84 5.88
C GLN A 138 -7.21 -28.87 5.09
N ASP A 139 -7.63 -27.61 4.96
CA ASP A 139 -6.84 -26.54 4.36
C ASP A 139 -5.59 -26.23 5.19
N ALA A 140 -5.67 -26.28 6.52
CA ALA A 140 -4.52 -26.09 7.39
C ALA A 140 -3.48 -27.20 7.24
N LYS A 141 -3.92 -28.44 6.96
CA LYS A 141 -3.00 -29.57 6.69
C LYS A 141 -2.33 -29.48 5.33
N SER A 142 -3.06 -29.01 4.31
CA SER A 142 -2.55 -28.96 2.93
C SER A 142 -1.87 -27.63 2.60
N LEU A 143 -2.17 -26.56 3.34
CA LEU A 143 -1.85 -25.16 3.03
C LEU A 143 -2.11 -24.84 1.54
N ALA A 144 -3.26 -25.29 1.05
CA ALA A 144 -3.60 -25.13 -0.36
C ALA A 144 -3.61 -23.65 -0.77
N GLU A 145 -3.17 -23.41 -2.01
CA GLU A 145 -2.98 -22.06 -2.54
C GLU A 145 -4.29 -21.26 -2.60
N GLY A 146 -4.31 -20.10 -1.94
CA GLY A 146 -5.46 -19.21 -1.85
C GLY A 146 -6.38 -19.47 -0.66
N THR A 147 -6.08 -20.43 0.22
CA THR A 147 -6.88 -20.70 1.42
C THR A 147 -6.55 -19.73 2.57
N ILE A 148 -7.47 -19.61 3.53
CA ILE A 148 -7.27 -18.76 4.72
C ILE A 148 -6.09 -19.23 5.58
N PRO A 149 -5.96 -20.53 5.95
CA PRO A 149 -4.82 -21.00 6.74
C PRO A 149 -3.47 -20.69 6.07
N GLN A 150 -3.39 -20.86 4.76
CA GLN A 150 -2.21 -20.51 3.98
C GLN A 150 -1.92 -19.01 4.06
N SER A 151 -2.93 -18.17 3.89
CA SER A 151 -2.78 -16.71 3.97
C SER A 151 -2.30 -16.25 5.34
N VAL A 152 -2.81 -16.85 6.43
CA VAL A 152 -2.36 -16.55 7.80
C VAL A 152 -0.89 -16.93 8.00
N VAL A 153 -0.50 -18.14 7.57
CA VAL A 153 0.89 -18.61 7.70
C VAL A 153 1.84 -17.73 6.90
N LEU A 154 1.52 -17.42 5.64
CA LEU A 154 2.39 -16.56 4.82
C LEU A 154 2.41 -15.12 5.30
N ALA A 155 1.28 -14.56 5.76
CA ALA A 155 1.28 -13.22 6.35
C ALA A 155 2.18 -13.15 7.59
N LEU A 156 2.18 -14.18 8.45
CA LEU A 156 3.07 -14.24 9.60
C LEU A 156 4.54 -14.33 9.17
N VAL A 157 4.88 -15.22 8.24
CA VAL A 157 6.27 -15.38 7.79
C VAL A 157 6.76 -14.13 7.06
N ILE A 158 5.98 -13.58 6.14
CA ILE A 158 6.31 -12.36 5.40
C ILE A 158 6.43 -11.18 6.37
N GLY A 159 5.52 -11.03 7.32
CA GLY A 159 5.56 -9.98 8.34
C GLY A 159 6.83 -10.06 9.18
N VAL A 160 7.25 -11.25 9.62
CA VAL A 160 8.50 -11.44 10.36
C VAL A 160 9.72 -11.11 9.51
N VAL A 161 9.78 -11.63 8.27
CA VAL A 161 10.90 -11.38 7.35
C VAL A 161 11.02 -9.89 7.03
N CYS A 162 9.91 -9.22 6.72
CA CYS A 162 9.89 -7.80 6.39
C CYS A 162 10.19 -6.94 7.63
N GLY A 163 9.71 -7.33 8.81
CA GLY A 163 9.99 -6.62 10.07
C GLY A 163 11.48 -6.64 10.42
N VAL A 164 12.13 -7.80 10.26
CA VAL A 164 13.60 -7.93 10.41
C VAL A 164 14.34 -7.12 9.34
N ALA A 165 13.88 -7.14 8.09
CA ALA A 165 14.50 -6.36 7.02
C ALA A 165 14.40 -4.85 7.27
N CYS A 166 13.23 -4.36 7.72
CA CYS A 166 13.02 -2.98 8.12
C CYS A 166 13.94 -2.60 9.28
N TRP A 167 14.04 -3.44 10.30
CA TRP A 167 14.93 -3.22 11.45
C TRP A 167 16.39 -3.12 11.00
N LEU A 168 16.86 -4.07 10.20
CA LEU A 168 18.23 -4.08 9.71
C LEU A 168 18.56 -2.83 8.91
N TYR A 169 17.68 -2.46 7.97
CA TYR A 169 17.85 -1.24 7.17
C TYR A 169 17.87 0.01 8.05
N TYR A 170 16.90 0.12 8.98
CA TYR A 170 16.79 1.24 9.91
C TYR A 170 18.03 1.36 10.80
N SER A 171 18.49 0.28 11.43
CA SER A 171 19.67 0.27 12.29
C SER A 171 20.94 0.67 11.54
N ILE A 172 21.11 0.18 10.31
CA ILE A 172 22.25 0.57 9.47
C ILE A 172 22.17 2.05 9.10
N LEU A 173 21.01 2.53 8.66
CA LEU A 173 20.80 3.92 8.28
C LEU A 173 21.13 4.87 9.44
N PHE A 174 20.53 4.64 10.61
CA PHE A 174 20.74 5.51 11.78
C PHE A 174 22.15 5.43 12.35
N PHE A 175 22.78 4.25 12.34
CA PHE A 175 24.19 4.14 12.71
C PHE A 175 25.08 5.02 11.83
N PHE A 176 24.90 4.98 10.51
CA PHE A 176 25.70 5.81 9.60
C PHE A 176 25.30 7.29 9.63
N LEU A 177 24.03 7.63 9.88
CA LEU A 177 23.61 9.01 10.09
C LEU A 177 24.34 9.61 11.31
N GLU A 178 24.29 8.92 12.46
CA GLU A 178 24.97 9.36 13.69
C GLU A 178 26.49 9.44 13.49
N LEU A 179 27.09 8.44 12.82
CA LEU A 179 28.52 8.42 12.54
C LEU A 179 28.94 9.62 11.67
N LEU A 180 28.30 9.82 10.53
CA LEU A 180 28.71 10.81 9.52
C LEU A 180 28.31 12.24 9.89
N TRP A 181 27.17 12.43 10.54
CA TRP A 181 26.61 13.76 10.78
C TRP A 181 26.74 14.23 12.22
N THR A 182 27.16 13.38 13.16
CA THR A 182 27.35 13.80 14.57
C THR A 182 28.74 13.41 15.07
N THR A 183 29.07 12.12 15.07
CA THR A 183 30.28 11.61 15.71
C THR A 183 31.56 12.08 15.02
N LEU A 184 31.64 11.98 13.69
CA LEU A 184 32.83 12.41 12.94
C LEU A 184 33.05 13.93 12.99
N PRO A 185 32.02 14.79 12.79
CA PRO A 185 32.13 16.21 13.04
C PRO A 185 32.69 16.58 14.41
N ASP A 186 32.13 16.00 15.47
CA ASP A 186 32.51 16.32 16.84
C ASP A 186 33.97 15.91 17.14
N GLN A 187 34.41 14.78 16.60
CA GLN A 187 35.77 14.28 16.83
C GLN A 187 36.81 15.01 15.97
N VAL A 188 36.52 15.21 14.68
CA VAL A 188 37.50 15.64 13.69
C VAL A 188 37.37 17.13 13.37
N VAL A 189 36.15 17.61 13.12
CA VAL A 189 35.92 18.96 12.59
C VAL A 189 36.00 20.00 13.68
N VAL A 190 35.28 19.83 14.79
CA VAL A 190 35.18 20.83 15.87
C VAL A 190 36.54 21.21 16.46
N ASN A 191 37.47 20.25 16.54
CA ASN A 191 38.81 20.49 17.09
C ASN A 191 39.83 20.99 16.04
N SER A 192 39.58 20.74 14.75
CA SER A 192 40.59 20.97 13.70
C SER A 192 40.26 22.15 12.79
N TRP A 193 38.98 22.51 12.65
CA TRP A 193 38.51 23.55 11.74
C TRP A 193 38.03 24.75 12.55
N ASP A 194 38.18 25.95 11.98
CA ASP A 194 37.56 27.16 12.54
C ASP A 194 36.03 27.05 12.38
N GLU A 195 35.27 27.48 13.40
CA GLU A 195 33.80 27.40 13.44
C GLU A 195 33.14 27.96 12.17
N LYS A 196 33.72 29.02 11.58
CA LYS A 196 33.21 29.64 10.35
C LYS A 196 33.25 28.71 9.12
N TYR A 197 33.97 27.60 9.18
CA TYR A 197 34.11 26.62 8.11
C TYR A 197 33.38 25.31 8.37
N HIS A 198 32.67 25.15 9.50
CA HIS A 198 31.92 23.92 9.82
C HIS A 198 30.89 23.56 8.75
N TRP A 199 30.31 24.55 8.07
CA TRP A 199 29.35 24.32 6.97
C TRP A 199 29.95 23.55 5.78
N LEU A 200 31.27 23.51 5.62
CA LEU A 200 31.96 22.72 4.59
C LEU A 200 31.84 21.22 4.80
N TRP A 201 31.40 20.77 5.99
CA TRP A 201 31.14 19.36 6.25
C TRP A 201 29.99 18.82 5.38
N ILE A 202 28.93 19.61 5.20
CA ILE A 202 27.77 19.26 4.37
C ILE A 202 28.21 18.88 2.94
N PRO A 203 28.85 19.78 2.15
CA PRO A 203 29.27 19.44 0.79
C PRO A 203 30.27 18.28 0.75
N PHE A 204 31.13 18.12 1.75
CA PHE A 204 32.11 17.03 1.81
C PHE A 204 31.44 15.65 1.92
N VAL A 205 30.57 15.45 2.91
CA VAL A 205 29.85 14.19 3.11
C VAL A 205 28.90 13.92 1.95
N SER A 206 28.07 14.92 1.61
CA SER A 206 27.06 14.78 0.57
C SER A 206 27.66 14.41 -0.79
N THR A 207 28.72 15.09 -1.23
CA THR A 207 29.35 14.80 -2.53
C THR A 207 29.92 13.38 -2.57
N THR A 208 30.53 12.94 -1.46
CA THR A 208 31.08 11.58 -1.34
C THR A 208 29.98 10.54 -1.46
N MET A 209 28.90 10.69 -0.69
CA MET A 209 27.77 9.76 -0.70
C MET A 209 27.01 9.76 -2.05
N ILE A 210 26.78 10.93 -2.65
CA ILE A 210 26.19 11.04 -4.00
C ILE A 210 27.04 10.33 -5.05
N THR A 211 28.37 10.42 -4.95
CA THR A 211 29.26 9.67 -5.84
C THR A 211 29.05 8.17 -5.66
N CYS A 212 28.93 7.69 -4.42
CA CYS A 212 28.62 6.28 -4.13
C CYS A 212 27.27 5.85 -4.73
N VAL A 213 26.23 6.69 -4.71
CA VAL A 213 24.94 6.40 -5.37
C VAL A 213 25.16 6.13 -6.86
N GLY A 214 25.86 7.03 -7.56
CA GLY A 214 26.14 6.87 -8.99
C GLY A 214 26.95 5.61 -9.30
N LEU A 215 27.96 5.31 -8.48
CA LEU A 215 28.78 4.09 -8.63
C LEU A 215 27.95 2.82 -8.38
N THR A 216 27.03 2.83 -7.40
CA THR A 216 26.11 1.72 -7.18
C THR A 216 25.28 1.44 -8.43
N VAL A 217 24.69 2.47 -9.05
CA VAL A 217 23.89 2.30 -10.27
C VAL A 217 24.75 1.77 -11.43
N VAL A 218 25.96 2.30 -11.63
CA VAL A 218 26.86 1.86 -12.71
C VAL A 218 27.30 0.40 -12.55
N TYR A 219 27.63 -0.04 -11.32
CA TYR A 219 28.19 -1.38 -11.09
C TYR A 219 27.17 -2.45 -10.73
N MET A 220 26.05 -2.09 -10.11
CA MET A 220 25.03 -3.04 -9.61
C MET A 220 23.72 -2.97 -10.40
N GLY A 221 23.55 -1.96 -11.27
CA GLY A 221 22.34 -1.72 -12.02
C GLY A 221 21.33 -0.81 -11.32
N GLU A 222 20.37 -0.32 -12.08
CA GLU A 222 19.33 0.60 -11.63
C GLU A 222 18.21 -0.17 -10.90
N PRO A 223 18.00 0.04 -9.58
CA PRO A 223 17.01 -0.74 -8.84
C PRO A 223 15.55 -0.35 -9.14
N GLY A 224 15.32 0.80 -9.80
CA GLY A 224 13.99 1.36 -10.04
C GLY A 224 13.50 2.27 -8.90
N ASP A 225 12.34 2.89 -9.07
CA ASP A 225 11.67 3.73 -8.07
C ASP A 225 10.28 3.20 -7.68
N LEU A 226 9.49 4.02 -7.00
CA LEU A 226 8.11 3.69 -6.63
C LEU A 226 7.24 3.43 -7.87
N PRO A 227 7.24 4.29 -8.92
CA PRO A 227 6.60 3.96 -10.19
C PRO A 227 6.97 2.58 -10.76
N TYR A 228 8.27 2.23 -10.80
CA TYR A 228 8.72 0.91 -11.24
C TYR A 228 8.13 -0.21 -10.37
N THR A 229 8.17 -0.06 -9.05
CA THR A 229 7.63 -1.02 -8.08
C THR A 229 6.16 -1.31 -8.32
N ILE A 230 5.34 -0.26 -8.50
CA ILE A 230 3.91 -0.37 -8.80
C ILE A 230 3.69 -1.05 -10.16
N GLY A 231 4.48 -0.69 -11.18
CA GLY A 231 4.44 -1.33 -12.49
C GLY A 231 4.67 -2.85 -12.42
N ARG A 232 5.61 -3.30 -11.59
CA ARG A 232 5.88 -4.73 -11.37
C ARG A 232 4.73 -5.45 -10.68
N VAL A 233 4.05 -4.81 -9.72
CA VAL A 233 2.87 -5.39 -9.05
C VAL A 233 1.75 -5.65 -10.05
N HIS A 234 1.46 -4.69 -10.94
CA HIS A 234 0.45 -4.88 -11.97
C HIS A 234 0.87 -5.94 -13.00
N ALA A 235 2.05 -5.78 -13.60
CA ALA A 235 2.48 -6.58 -14.73
C ALA A 235 2.88 -8.02 -14.36
N GLN A 236 3.57 -8.21 -13.24
CA GLN A 236 4.21 -9.48 -12.89
C GLN A 236 3.84 -10.01 -11.51
N ALA A 237 3.08 -9.25 -10.71
CA ALA A 237 2.70 -9.57 -9.34
C ALA A 237 3.85 -9.64 -8.31
N PHE A 238 5.11 -9.48 -8.69
CA PHE A 238 6.23 -9.45 -7.75
C PHE A 238 7.37 -8.54 -8.23
N ILE A 239 8.18 -8.07 -7.28
CA ILE A 239 9.45 -7.37 -7.55
C ILE A 239 10.61 -8.38 -7.52
N PRO A 240 11.48 -8.45 -8.54
CA PRO A 240 12.59 -9.39 -8.56
C PRO A 240 13.67 -9.10 -7.50
N MET A 241 14.28 -10.16 -6.95
CA MET A 241 15.29 -10.05 -5.89
C MET A 241 16.61 -9.40 -6.33
N ASN A 242 16.96 -9.40 -7.62
CA ASN A 242 18.16 -8.73 -8.11
C ASN A 242 18.09 -7.20 -7.97
N HIS A 243 16.92 -6.63 -7.72
CA HIS A 243 16.76 -5.19 -7.45
C HIS A 243 17.03 -4.84 -5.98
N VAL A 244 17.03 -5.81 -5.06
CA VAL A 244 17.09 -5.54 -3.61
C VAL A 244 18.46 -4.97 -3.21
N SER A 245 19.56 -5.59 -3.65
CA SER A 245 20.90 -5.11 -3.30
C SER A 245 21.19 -3.71 -3.85
N PRO A 246 21.00 -3.40 -5.15
CA PRO A 246 21.21 -2.04 -5.63
C PRO A 246 20.25 -1.05 -4.96
N MET A 247 19.02 -1.44 -4.61
CA MET A 247 18.08 -0.58 -3.86
C MET A 247 18.65 -0.21 -2.50
N VAL A 248 19.08 -1.20 -1.70
CA VAL A 248 19.63 -0.99 -0.36
C VAL A 248 20.82 -0.01 -0.39
N PHE A 249 21.81 -0.24 -1.26
CA PHE A 249 23.00 0.60 -1.30
C PHE A 249 22.71 2.01 -1.82
N SER A 250 21.97 2.11 -2.94
CA SER A 250 21.67 3.41 -3.54
C SER A 250 20.78 4.27 -2.63
N SER A 251 19.81 3.68 -1.93
CA SER A 251 18.95 4.42 -1.02
C SER A 251 19.67 4.80 0.28
N LEU A 252 20.52 3.93 0.84
CA LEU A 252 21.33 4.28 2.00
C LEU A 252 22.27 5.45 1.67
N PHE A 253 23.05 5.37 0.58
CA PHE A 253 23.93 6.46 0.20
C PHE A 253 23.17 7.75 -0.14
N SER A 254 22.01 7.64 -0.80
CA SER A 254 21.15 8.78 -1.11
C SER A 254 20.71 9.53 0.16
N ILE A 255 20.20 8.80 1.15
CA ILE A 255 19.72 9.41 2.41
C ILE A 255 20.92 9.93 3.22
N LEU A 256 22.01 9.16 3.34
CA LEU A 256 23.22 9.59 4.04
C LEU A 256 23.88 10.82 3.42
N ALA A 257 23.66 11.07 2.12
CA ALA A 257 24.09 12.28 1.45
C ALA A 257 23.30 13.54 1.85
N GLY A 258 22.25 13.42 2.66
CA GLY A 258 21.30 14.51 2.90
C GLY A 258 20.29 14.67 1.77
N GLY A 259 20.14 13.67 0.89
CA GLY A 259 19.12 13.65 -0.16
C GLY A 259 17.73 13.88 0.42
N SER A 260 16.92 14.71 -0.24
CA SER A 260 15.58 15.08 0.25
C SER A 260 14.55 13.99 -0.06
N LEU A 261 14.84 12.77 0.38
CA LEU A 261 14.07 11.54 0.20
C LEU A 261 14.21 10.63 1.41
N GLY A 262 13.19 9.81 1.66
CA GLY A 262 13.12 8.90 2.80
C GLY A 262 13.25 7.42 2.47
N PRO A 263 13.33 6.59 3.51
CA PRO A 263 13.50 5.15 3.36
C PRO A 263 12.19 4.43 2.97
N GLU A 264 11.04 5.10 2.92
CA GLU A 264 9.72 4.47 2.76
C GLU A 264 9.60 3.73 1.43
N ALA A 265 9.92 4.39 0.31
CA ALA A 265 9.83 3.77 -1.01
C ALA A 265 10.85 2.62 -1.19
N PRO A 266 12.13 2.76 -0.78
CA PRO A 266 13.06 1.64 -0.73
C PRO A 266 12.55 0.45 0.11
N LEU A 267 12.02 0.70 1.31
CA LEU A 267 11.48 -0.34 2.18
C LEU A 267 10.28 -1.04 1.54
N VAL A 268 9.39 -0.31 0.87
CA VAL A 268 8.28 -0.87 0.08
C VAL A 268 8.80 -1.80 -1.03
N ALA A 269 9.81 -1.37 -1.78
CA ALA A 269 10.38 -2.17 -2.86
C ALA A 269 11.08 -3.43 -2.32
N ILE A 270 11.89 -3.28 -1.28
CA ILE A 270 12.61 -4.38 -0.62
C ILE A 270 11.63 -5.40 -0.05
N CYS A 271 10.66 -4.95 0.75
CA CYS A 271 9.71 -5.85 1.39
C CYS A 271 8.69 -6.45 0.40
N GLY A 272 8.32 -5.72 -0.65
CA GLY A 272 7.53 -6.27 -1.76
C GLY A 272 8.27 -7.38 -2.52
N ALA A 273 9.58 -7.21 -2.74
CA ALA A 273 10.44 -8.24 -3.32
C ALA A 273 10.57 -9.46 -2.39
N LEU A 274 10.78 -9.24 -1.10
CA LEU A 274 10.85 -10.30 -0.09
C LEU A 274 9.52 -11.07 0.02
N GLY A 275 8.37 -10.39 0.04
CA GLY A 275 7.05 -11.01 0.05
C GLY A 275 6.82 -11.89 -1.19
N GLY A 276 7.18 -11.38 -2.37
CA GLY A 276 7.13 -12.14 -3.61
C GLY A 276 8.11 -13.33 -3.64
N PHE A 277 9.31 -13.17 -3.08
CA PHE A 277 10.30 -14.22 -2.95
C PHE A 277 9.85 -15.34 -2.01
N VAL A 278 9.38 -14.99 -0.81
CA VAL A 278 8.81 -15.95 0.16
C VAL A 278 7.67 -16.73 -0.50
N SER A 279 6.75 -16.02 -1.16
CA SER A 279 5.63 -16.64 -1.87
C SER A 279 6.09 -17.65 -2.92
N ARG A 280 6.97 -17.24 -3.84
CA ARG A 280 7.31 -18.05 -5.03
C ARG A 280 8.39 -19.09 -4.81
N ARG A 281 9.36 -18.80 -3.94
CA ARG A 281 10.56 -19.64 -3.78
C ARG A 281 10.52 -20.49 -2.52
N ILE A 282 9.93 -19.98 -1.43
CA ILE A 282 9.85 -20.73 -0.17
C ILE A 282 8.56 -21.54 -0.14
N PHE A 283 7.42 -20.90 -0.41
CA PHE A 283 6.10 -21.55 -0.38
C PHE A 283 5.60 -22.01 -1.75
N LEU A 284 6.42 -21.86 -2.80
CA LEU A 284 6.18 -22.40 -4.15
C LEU A 284 4.81 -22.07 -4.77
N GLN A 285 4.27 -20.90 -4.42
CA GLN A 285 3.00 -20.41 -4.93
C GLN A 285 3.10 -20.10 -6.43
N LYS A 286 2.08 -20.50 -7.20
CA LYS A 286 2.07 -20.44 -8.66
C LYS A 286 1.03 -19.48 -9.21
N HIS A 287 -0.08 -19.27 -8.51
CA HIS A 287 -1.13 -18.36 -8.93
C HIS A 287 -0.67 -16.91 -8.79
N ILE A 288 -0.72 -16.18 -9.91
CA ILE A 288 -0.29 -14.78 -9.99
C ILE A 288 -0.98 -13.88 -8.97
N ASN A 289 -2.28 -14.07 -8.71
CA ASN A 289 -3.03 -13.26 -7.73
C ASN A 289 -2.60 -13.58 -6.28
N VAL A 290 -2.24 -14.83 -5.98
CA VAL A 290 -1.73 -15.21 -4.66
C VAL A 290 -0.33 -14.65 -4.43
N VAL A 291 0.53 -14.69 -5.45
CA VAL A 291 1.84 -14.02 -5.41
C VAL A 291 1.66 -12.51 -5.22
N ARG A 292 0.73 -11.89 -5.95
CA ARG A 292 0.45 -10.44 -5.84
C ARG A 292 0.02 -10.06 -4.44
N LYS A 293 -0.91 -10.84 -3.85
CA LYS A 293 -1.33 -10.71 -2.46
C LYS A 293 -0.13 -10.67 -1.51
N HIS A 294 0.79 -11.62 -1.63
CA HIS A 294 1.97 -11.70 -0.76
C HIS A 294 2.98 -10.57 -1.00
N THR A 295 3.15 -10.11 -2.24
CA THR A 295 3.95 -8.91 -2.53
C THR A 295 3.31 -7.66 -1.90
N LEU A 296 2.00 -7.48 -2.00
CA LEU A 296 1.27 -6.37 -1.37
C LEU A 296 1.31 -6.44 0.16
N MET A 297 1.25 -7.64 0.74
CA MET A 297 1.50 -7.85 2.18
C MET A 297 2.88 -7.35 2.60
N GLY A 298 3.93 -7.66 1.82
CA GLY A 298 5.29 -7.17 2.07
C GLY A 298 5.39 -5.64 1.96
N MET A 299 4.81 -5.05 0.91
CA MET A 299 4.76 -3.60 0.71
C MET A 299 4.03 -2.89 1.86
N GLY A 300 2.84 -3.39 2.25
CA GLY A 300 2.06 -2.87 3.37
C GLY A 300 2.77 -3.04 4.70
N GLY A 301 3.44 -4.18 4.89
CA GLY A 301 4.30 -4.48 6.04
C GLY A 301 5.37 -3.42 6.29
N ALA A 302 6.11 -3.04 5.23
CA ALA A 302 7.14 -2.01 5.32
C ALA A 302 6.59 -0.68 5.85
N LEU A 303 5.50 -0.19 5.25
CA LEU A 303 4.92 1.10 5.62
C LEU A 303 4.23 1.06 6.99
N ALA A 304 3.58 -0.05 7.31
CA ALA A 304 2.98 -0.29 8.62
C ALA A 304 4.03 -0.17 9.74
N ALA A 305 5.17 -0.84 9.57
CA ALA A 305 6.27 -0.83 10.52
C ALA A 305 6.94 0.54 10.60
N PHE A 306 7.24 1.17 9.46
CA PHE A 306 7.94 2.44 9.42
C PHE A 306 7.09 3.58 10.00
N PHE A 307 5.86 3.77 9.51
CA PHE A 307 4.97 4.83 9.99
C PHE A 307 4.46 4.60 11.42
N GLY A 308 4.49 3.36 11.94
CA GLY A 308 3.83 3.04 13.20
C GLY A 308 2.30 3.03 13.11
N VAL A 309 1.74 3.00 11.90
CA VAL A 309 0.29 3.05 11.63
C VAL A 309 -0.07 1.89 10.71
N PRO A 310 -0.30 0.66 11.23
CA PRO A 310 -0.50 -0.53 10.41
C PRO A 310 -1.63 -0.40 9.40
N LEU A 311 -2.78 0.10 9.84
CA LEU A 311 -3.93 0.33 8.96
C LEU A 311 -3.59 1.30 7.82
N GLY A 312 -2.89 2.40 8.13
CA GLY A 312 -2.49 3.41 7.15
C GLY A 312 -1.46 2.87 6.15
N GLY A 313 -0.41 2.18 6.63
CA GLY A 313 0.63 1.62 5.79
C GLY A 313 0.13 0.51 4.86
N SER A 314 -0.71 -0.40 5.36
CA SER A 314 -1.28 -1.48 4.56
C SER A 314 -2.29 -0.96 3.53
N LEU A 315 -3.12 0.03 3.89
CA LEU A 315 -3.98 0.71 2.92
C LEU A 315 -3.18 1.46 1.87
N PHE A 316 -2.07 2.10 2.25
CA PHE A 316 -1.23 2.83 1.31
C PHE A 316 -0.72 1.92 0.19
N ALA A 317 -0.27 0.70 0.52
CA ALA A 317 0.26 -0.24 -0.46
C ALA A 317 -0.77 -0.63 -1.53
N LEU A 318 -2.06 -0.61 -1.20
CA LEU A 318 -3.16 -0.91 -2.11
C LEU A 318 -3.67 0.34 -2.84
N GLU A 319 -3.73 1.48 -2.16
CA GLU A 319 -4.21 2.75 -2.72
C GLU A 319 -3.20 3.34 -3.70
N VAL A 320 -1.89 3.18 -3.46
CA VAL A 320 -0.84 3.69 -4.34
C VAL A 320 -0.80 2.99 -5.70
N CYS A 321 -1.46 1.84 -5.87
CA CYS A 321 -1.55 1.14 -7.15
C CYS A 321 -2.56 1.78 -8.12
N SER A 322 -3.51 2.60 -7.64
CA SER A 322 -4.51 3.25 -8.50
C SER A 322 -4.50 4.77 -8.33
N ARG A 323 -5.08 5.45 -9.32
CA ARG A 323 -5.32 6.89 -9.27
C ARG A 323 -6.55 7.25 -8.42
N PHE A 324 -7.52 6.34 -8.37
CA PHE A 324 -8.81 6.53 -7.73
C PHE A 324 -9.23 5.25 -7.00
N GLY A 325 -8.86 5.16 -5.73
CA GLY A 325 -9.32 4.12 -4.82
C GLY A 325 -8.29 3.04 -4.51
N VAL A 326 -8.79 1.94 -3.94
CA VAL A 326 -7.99 0.85 -3.39
C VAL A 326 -7.96 -0.30 -4.39
N GLU A 327 -6.79 -0.58 -4.98
CA GLU A 327 -6.61 -1.74 -5.84
C GLU A 327 -6.34 -2.99 -5.04
N TYR A 328 -6.78 -4.14 -5.57
CA TYR A 328 -6.65 -5.43 -4.88
C TYR A 328 -7.26 -5.43 -3.47
N PHE A 329 -8.39 -4.72 -3.29
CA PHE A 329 -9.07 -4.56 -2.01
C PHE A 329 -9.47 -5.89 -1.36
N GLU A 330 -9.61 -6.97 -2.14
CA GLU A 330 -9.84 -8.32 -1.64
C GLU A 330 -8.69 -8.86 -0.76
N HIS A 331 -7.53 -8.19 -0.74
CA HIS A 331 -6.36 -8.58 0.06
C HIS A 331 -6.11 -7.66 1.27
N LEU A 332 -7.03 -6.74 1.54
CA LEU A 332 -6.86 -5.69 2.55
C LEU A 332 -6.65 -6.26 3.96
N ILE A 333 -7.49 -7.21 4.38
CA ILE A 333 -7.46 -7.76 5.74
C ILE A 333 -6.13 -8.48 5.99
N GLU A 334 -5.64 -9.24 5.01
CA GLU A 334 -4.40 -9.96 5.16
C GLU A 334 -3.17 -9.05 5.06
N ALA A 335 -3.24 -7.98 4.26
CA ALA A 335 -2.21 -6.93 4.24
C ALA A 335 -2.15 -6.18 5.59
N ILE A 336 -3.28 -5.89 6.23
CA ILE A 336 -3.32 -5.29 7.57
C ILE A 336 -2.71 -6.27 8.59
N PHE A 337 -3.11 -7.55 8.56
CA PHE A 337 -2.57 -8.56 9.46
C PHE A 337 -1.06 -8.72 9.32
N CYS A 338 -0.53 -8.79 8.09
CA CYS A 338 0.91 -8.78 7.83
C CYS A 338 1.58 -7.48 8.34
N GLY A 339 0.91 -6.34 8.16
CA GLY A 339 1.32 -5.03 8.65
C GLY A 339 1.53 -5.00 10.17
N GLU A 340 0.57 -5.53 10.92
CA GLU A 340 0.63 -5.65 12.38
C GLU A 340 1.83 -6.50 12.82
N ILE A 341 2.04 -7.67 12.19
CA ILE A 341 3.18 -8.54 12.50
C ILE A 341 4.51 -7.82 12.21
N CYS A 342 4.59 -7.13 11.07
CA CYS A 342 5.78 -6.37 10.68
C CYS A 342 6.08 -5.26 11.69
N LEU A 343 5.05 -4.50 12.12
CA LEU A 343 5.16 -3.48 13.15
C LEU A 343 5.70 -4.05 14.47
N VAL A 344 5.08 -5.13 14.97
CA VAL A 344 5.46 -5.76 16.24
C VAL A 344 6.93 -6.19 16.19
N VAL A 345 7.35 -6.85 15.12
CA VAL A 345 8.74 -7.33 14.97
C VAL A 345 9.71 -6.14 14.89
N PHE A 346 9.45 -5.18 14.03
CA PHE A 346 10.30 -4.01 13.84
C PHE A 346 10.46 -3.20 15.12
N ARG A 347 9.35 -2.80 15.76
CA ARG A 347 9.37 -1.97 16.98
C ARG A 347 10.03 -2.71 18.15
N SER A 348 9.77 -4.02 18.30
CA SER A 348 10.39 -4.83 19.36
C SER A 348 11.91 -4.93 19.19
N LEU A 349 12.40 -5.19 17.98
CA LEU A 349 13.83 -5.28 17.70
C LEU A 349 14.53 -3.92 17.80
N SER A 350 13.84 -2.84 17.42
CA SER A 350 14.35 -1.47 17.54
C SER A 350 14.27 -0.91 18.97
N GLY A 351 13.54 -1.55 19.88
CA GLY A 351 13.27 -1.02 21.22
C GLY A 351 12.42 0.26 21.23
N LEU A 352 11.61 0.46 20.18
CA LEU A 352 10.81 1.67 20.00
C LEU A 352 9.38 1.47 20.54
N PRO A 353 8.82 2.42 21.30
CA PRO A 353 7.43 2.37 21.72
C PRO A 353 6.47 2.56 20.54
N ILE A 354 5.23 2.08 20.71
CA ILE A 354 4.12 2.38 19.81
C ILE A 354 3.43 3.64 20.33
N GLN A 355 3.82 4.80 19.80
CA GLN A 355 3.32 6.12 20.23
C GLN A 355 3.34 7.12 19.05
N PRO A 356 2.65 8.27 19.16
CA PRO A 356 2.80 9.37 18.21
C PRO A 356 4.26 9.80 18.06
N ILE A 357 4.66 10.13 16.84
CA ILE A 357 6.01 10.62 16.48
C ILE A 357 6.10 12.13 16.71
N TRP A 358 5.03 12.87 16.43
CA TRP A 358 4.98 14.32 16.60
C TRP A 358 4.19 14.74 17.83
N ASP A 359 4.59 15.87 18.42
CA ASP A 359 3.83 16.55 19.48
C ASP A 359 3.50 17.99 19.04
N LEU A 360 2.38 18.12 18.33
CA LEU A 360 1.87 19.41 17.89
C LEU A 360 1.11 20.17 18.99
N THR A 361 0.99 19.60 20.19
CA THR A 361 0.18 20.19 21.28
C THR A 361 0.89 21.35 21.98
N ALA A 362 2.20 21.48 21.82
CA ALA A 362 3.03 22.49 22.47
C ALA A 362 2.60 23.95 22.20
N ILE A 363 1.88 24.21 21.10
CA ILE A 363 1.49 25.57 20.68
C ILE A 363 0.01 25.86 20.94
N SER A 364 -0.88 24.93 20.61
CA SER A 364 -2.33 25.15 20.61
C SER A 364 -3.11 24.22 21.55
N GLY A 365 -2.42 23.38 22.33
CA GLY A 365 -3.04 22.30 23.09
C GLY A 365 -3.60 21.21 22.18
N ARG A 366 -4.05 20.09 22.78
CA ARG A 366 -4.67 18.98 22.03
C ARG A 366 -6.03 19.41 21.47
N MET A 367 -6.33 19.00 20.23
CA MET A 367 -7.65 19.25 19.67
C MET A 367 -8.70 18.37 20.37
N MET A 368 -9.70 19.00 20.97
CA MET A 368 -10.74 18.28 21.72
C MET A 368 -11.94 17.90 20.86
N SER A 369 -12.21 18.66 19.79
CA SER A 369 -13.33 18.41 18.88
C SER A 369 -13.10 19.00 17.50
N THR A 370 -13.72 18.38 16.49
CA THR A 370 -13.75 18.88 15.11
C THR A 370 -15.17 19.28 14.77
N THR A 371 -15.37 20.56 14.47
CA THR A 371 -16.67 21.12 14.10
C THR A 371 -16.94 20.91 12.60
N PRO A 372 -18.19 21.01 12.12
CA PRO A 372 -18.47 20.99 10.69
C PRO A 372 -17.70 22.07 9.90
N MET A 373 -17.48 23.24 10.52
CA MET A 373 -16.67 24.29 9.90
C MET A 373 -15.20 23.89 9.73
N HIS A 374 -14.62 23.14 10.67
CA HIS A 374 -13.27 22.59 10.51
C HIS A 374 -13.18 21.62 9.33
N VAL A 375 -14.23 20.85 9.05
CA VAL A 375 -14.27 19.97 7.87
C VAL A 375 -14.30 20.78 6.58
N LEU A 376 -15.13 21.83 6.52
CA LEU A 376 -15.18 22.75 5.37
C LEU A 376 -13.86 23.50 5.17
N LEU A 377 -13.20 23.92 6.26
CA LEU A 377 -11.85 24.49 6.20
C LEU A 377 -10.85 23.47 5.68
N GLY A 378 -10.93 22.21 6.11
CA GLY A 378 -10.15 21.10 5.56
C GLY A 378 -10.24 21.02 4.03
N ALA A 379 -11.44 21.16 3.45
CA ALA A 379 -11.62 21.21 2.00
C ALA A 379 -10.79 22.33 1.33
N VAL A 380 -10.91 23.55 1.84
CA VAL A 380 -10.21 24.73 1.29
C VAL A 380 -8.69 24.61 1.47
N ILE A 381 -8.23 24.14 2.63
CA ILE A 381 -6.80 23.92 2.91
C ILE A 381 -6.24 22.78 2.05
N GLY A 382 -7.02 21.74 1.79
CA GLY A 382 -6.67 20.67 0.85
C GLY A 382 -6.43 21.20 -0.57
N LEU A 383 -7.28 22.10 -1.06
CA LEU A 383 -7.09 22.78 -2.35
C LEU A 383 -5.85 23.67 -2.36
N TYR A 384 -5.54 24.31 -1.24
CA TYR A 384 -4.29 25.07 -1.06
C TYR A 384 -3.06 24.15 -1.13
N GLY A 385 -3.09 22.98 -0.48
CA GLY A 385 -2.04 21.96 -0.63
C GLY A 385 -1.92 21.45 -2.07
N ALA A 386 -3.05 21.18 -2.73
CA ALA A 386 -3.11 20.75 -4.13
C ALA A 386 -2.47 21.77 -5.09
N PHE A 387 -2.68 23.07 -4.83
CA PHE A 387 -2.04 24.16 -5.57
C PHE A 387 -0.51 24.05 -5.49
N TRP A 388 0.06 23.94 -4.29
CA TRP A 388 1.51 23.82 -4.12
C TRP A 388 2.08 22.54 -4.72
N ALA A 389 1.38 21.42 -4.60
CA ALA A 389 1.77 20.17 -5.26
C ALA A 389 1.75 20.29 -6.79
N THR A 390 0.80 21.04 -7.36
CA THR A 390 0.75 21.31 -8.80
C THR A 390 1.93 22.19 -9.25
N VAL A 391 2.30 23.19 -8.46
CA VAL A 391 3.50 24.01 -8.69
C VAL A 391 4.75 23.13 -8.67
N PHE A 392 4.87 22.25 -7.68
CA PHE A 392 5.95 21.26 -7.60
C PHE A 392 5.99 20.34 -8.81
N ALA A 393 4.89 19.70 -9.19
CA ALA A 393 4.85 18.76 -10.30
C ALA A 393 5.29 19.41 -11.62
N ARG A 394 4.79 20.62 -11.90
CA ARG A 394 5.20 21.40 -13.09
C ARG A 394 6.68 21.77 -13.07
N PHE A 395 7.19 22.15 -11.90
CA PHE A 395 8.62 22.42 -11.74
C PHE A 395 9.45 21.14 -11.96
N HIS A 396 9.04 20.04 -11.32
CA HIS A 396 9.72 18.77 -11.40
C HIS A 396 9.84 18.24 -12.83
N TRP A 397 8.76 18.28 -13.62
CA TRP A 397 8.84 17.86 -15.02
C TRP A 397 9.77 18.73 -15.86
N LYS A 398 9.89 20.03 -15.56
CA LYS A 398 10.88 20.89 -16.24
C LYS A 398 12.32 20.49 -15.85
N VAL A 399 12.56 20.15 -14.59
CA VAL A 399 13.87 19.65 -14.14
C VAL A 399 14.17 18.30 -14.82
N MET A 400 13.25 17.34 -14.81
CA MET A 400 13.42 16.07 -15.52
C MET A 400 13.70 16.27 -17.02
N ALA A 401 12.97 17.17 -17.69
CA ALA A 401 13.21 17.49 -19.10
C ALA A 401 14.60 18.13 -19.33
N MET A 402 15.11 18.92 -18.38
CA MET A 402 16.47 19.45 -18.44
C MET A 402 17.51 18.33 -18.32
N PHE A 403 17.36 17.40 -17.37
CA PHE A 403 18.26 16.24 -17.25
C PHE A 403 18.23 15.36 -18.51
N GLY A 404 17.05 15.19 -19.11
CA GLY A 404 16.89 14.50 -20.40
C GLY A 404 17.63 15.20 -21.54
N LYS A 405 17.48 16.52 -21.69
CA LYS A 405 18.22 17.31 -22.71
C LYS A 405 19.73 17.28 -22.55
N LEU A 406 20.22 17.09 -21.33
CA LEU A 406 21.65 16.95 -21.03
C LEU A 406 22.16 15.51 -21.24
N ASN A 407 21.30 14.58 -21.67
CA ASN A 407 21.60 13.16 -21.80
C ASN A 407 22.22 12.60 -20.51
N LEU A 408 21.60 12.90 -19.37
CA LEU A 408 22.04 12.44 -18.05
C LEU A 408 21.17 11.31 -17.50
N LEU A 409 20.07 10.95 -18.16
CA LEU A 409 19.15 9.92 -17.66
C LEU A 409 19.68 8.49 -17.83
N ASP A 410 20.64 8.28 -18.73
CA ASP A 410 21.35 7.03 -18.95
C ASP A 410 22.12 6.57 -17.69
N ASN A 411 21.97 5.28 -17.35
CA ASN A 411 22.62 4.64 -16.21
C ASN A 411 24.16 4.67 -16.27
N GLN A 412 24.76 4.65 -17.46
CA GLN A 412 26.22 4.79 -17.61
C GLN A 412 26.73 6.16 -17.12
N ARG A 413 25.83 7.15 -17.08
CA ARG A 413 26.11 8.52 -16.65
C ARG A 413 25.57 8.82 -15.25
N ALA A 414 25.17 7.80 -14.49
CA ALA A 414 24.55 7.96 -13.18
C ALA A 414 25.41 8.77 -12.18
N VAL A 415 26.75 8.69 -12.25
CA VAL A 415 27.65 9.53 -11.43
C VAL A 415 27.49 11.01 -11.77
N TYR A 416 27.52 11.36 -13.05
CA TYR A 416 27.35 12.76 -13.50
C TYR A 416 25.93 13.26 -13.24
N ARG A 417 24.92 12.41 -13.44
CA ARG A 417 23.52 12.66 -13.06
C ARG A 417 23.44 13.01 -11.58
N GLY A 418 24.05 12.18 -10.73
CA GLY A 418 24.15 12.36 -9.29
C GLY A 418 24.82 13.67 -8.92
N TRP A 419 25.97 14.02 -9.51
CA TRP A 419 26.67 15.27 -9.19
C TRP A 419 25.86 16.52 -9.55
N LEU A 420 25.17 16.53 -10.70
CA LEU A 420 24.34 17.68 -11.07
C LEU A 420 23.14 17.84 -10.13
N GLY A 421 22.42 16.75 -9.83
CA GLY A 421 21.31 16.80 -8.85
C GLY A 421 21.82 17.16 -7.45
N GLY A 422 22.91 16.51 -7.05
CA GLY A 422 23.60 16.67 -5.79
C GLY A 422 24.08 18.10 -5.53
N PHE A 423 24.55 18.82 -6.56
CA PHE A 423 24.92 20.23 -6.42
C PHE A 423 23.77 21.07 -5.86
N PHE A 424 22.54 20.89 -6.38
CA PHE A 424 21.38 21.63 -5.89
C PHE A 424 20.90 21.14 -4.52
N VAL A 425 20.96 19.84 -4.24
CA VAL A 425 20.66 19.29 -2.91
C VAL A 425 21.58 19.86 -1.85
N ILE A 426 22.89 19.85 -2.12
CA ILE A 426 23.94 20.41 -1.26
C ILE A 426 23.72 21.91 -1.07
N LEU A 427 23.44 22.64 -2.15
CA LEU A 427 23.16 24.07 -2.08
C LEU A 427 21.95 24.36 -1.16
N MET A 428 20.87 23.58 -1.28
CA MET A 428 19.71 23.74 -0.41
C MET A 428 20.04 23.39 1.04
N ALA A 429 20.76 22.30 1.30
CA ALA A 429 21.14 21.90 2.67
C ALA A 429 22.10 22.91 3.33
N VAL A 430 23.06 23.47 2.59
CA VAL A 430 23.99 24.50 3.10
C VAL A 430 23.28 25.81 3.44
N LEU A 431 22.30 26.22 2.63
CA LEU A 431 21.57 27.47 2.85
C LEU A 431 20.39 27.32 3.83
N VAL A 432 19.71 26.18 3.77
CA VAL A 432 18.49 25.85 4.53
C VAL A 432 18.56 24.38 4.98
N PRO A 433 19.25 24.07 6.09
CA PRO A 433 19.47 22.70 6.57
C PRO A 433 18.20 21.86 6.78
N HIS A 434 17.07 22.51 7.12
CA HIS A 434 15.74 21.90 7.23
C HIS A 434 15.28 21.15 5.97
N THR A 435 15.94 21.36 4.83
CA THR A 435 15.63 20.69 3.57
C THR A 435 16.30 19.32 3.40
N ALA A 436 17.34 19.03 4.17
CA ALA A 436 18.03 17.75 4.14
C ALA A 436 17.11 16.60 4.57
N PHE A 437 17.45 15.39 4.16
CA PHE A 437 16.77 14.14 4.54
C PHE A 437 15.25 14.15 4.25
N TRP A 438 14.53 13.22 4.86
CA TRP A 438 13.14 12.97 4.50
C TRP A 438 12.13 13.86 5.20
N GLY A 439 12.49 14.56 6.27
CA GLY A 439 11.59 15.54 6.87
C GLY A 439 10.63 14.99 7.92
N GLU A 440 10.70 13.71 8.30
CA GLU A 440 9.79 13.11 9.31
C GLU A 440 9.86 13.87 10.63
N GLU A 441 11.05 14.01 11.20
CA GLU A 441 11.25 14.71 12.47
C GLU A 441 11.34 16.23 12.24
N GLU A 442 11.80 16.69 11.08
CA GLU A 442 11.84 18.10 10.72
C GLU A 442 10.44 18.71 10.58
N ILE A 443 9.40 17.90 10.30
CA ILE A 443 7.99 18.35 10.34
C ILE A 443 7.66 18.94 11.71
N GLN A 444 8.10 18.32 12.81
CA GLN A 444 7.89 18.85 14.15
C GLN A 444 8.50 20.25 14.25
N ILE A 445 9.79 20.40 13.90
CA ILE A 445 10.53 21.66 13.97
C ILE A 445 9.87 22.75 13.12
N VAL A 446 9.49 22.42 11.89
CA VAL A 446 8.88 23.35 10.94
C VAL A 446 7.47 23.74 11.37
N ALA A 447 6.66 22.80 11.82
CA ALA A 447 5.29 23.05 12.28
C ALA A 447 5.29 23.89 13.56
N THR A 448 6.23 23.65 14.48
CA THR A 448 6.29 24.37 15.75
C THR A 448 7.18 25.61 15.74
N MET A 449 7.89 25.87 14.64
CA MET A 449 8.91 26.93 14.56
C MET A 449 9.98 26.79 15.65
N SER A 450 10.39 25.56 15.94
CA SER A 450 11.41 25.29 16.95
C SER A 450 12.79 25.79 16.51
N PRO A 451 13.70 26.08 17.45
CA PRO A 451 15.05 26.49 17.14
C PRO A 451 15.80 25.48 16.27
N ALA A 452 16.63 25.97 15.33
CA ALA A 452 17.39 25.12 14.42
C ALA A 452 18.33 24.14 15.12
N LYS A 453 18.79 24.43 16.34
CA LYS A 453 19.63 23.51 17.13
C LYS A 453 18.98 22.16 17.40
N ASP A 454 17.64 22.10 17.36
CA ASP A 454 16.85 20.90 17.59
C ASP A 454 16.64 20.09 16.29
N LEU A 455 17.22 20.53 15.16
CA LEU A 455 17.21 19.76 13.91
C LEU A 455 17.92 18.42 14.09
N PRO A 456 17.27 17.32 13.72
CA PRO A 456 17.86 15.99 13.80
C PRO A 456 18.77 15.73 12.60
N ASN A 457 19.68 14.77 12.76
CA ASN A 457 20.47 14.13 11.70
C ASN A 457 21.41 15.03 10.87
N ILE A 458 21.41 16.36 11.04
CA ILE A 458 22.30 17.28 10.30
C ILE A 458 23.21 18.09 11.22
N TRP A 459 24.46 18.23 10.80
CA TRP A 459 25.42 19.14 11.42
C TRP A 459 26.25 19.85 10.32
N PRO A 460 26.51 21.16 10.45
CA PRO A 460 25.93 22.07 11.43
C PRO A 460 24.45 22.34 11.14
N THR A 461 23.66 22.57 12.19
CA THR A 461 22.19 22.69 12.08
C THR A 461 21.70 23.98 11.45
N THR A 462 22.54 25.02 11.38
CA THR A 462 22.17 26.35 10.85
C THR A 462 22.78 26.66 9.48
N GLY A 463 23.65 25.76 8.97
CA GLY A 463 24.28 25.92 7.67
C GLY A 463 25.20 27.14 7.57
N LEU A 464 25.40 27.66 6.36
CA LEU A 464 26.25 28.82 6.09
C LEU A 464 25.64 30.15 6.58
N LEU A 465 24.32 30.28 6.50
CA LEU A 465 23.63 31.55 6.74
C LEU A 465 23.14 31.74 8.18
N GLY A 466 23.32 30.76 9.06
CA GLY A 466 22.70 30.83 10.39
C GLY A 466 21.18 30.65 10.34
N PHE A 467 20.66 29.87 9.38
CA PHE A 467 19.22 29.81 9.08
C PHE A 467 18.44 29.15 10.23
N GLY A 468 17.35 29.78 10.67
CA GLY A 468 16.46 29.27 11.71
C GLY A 468 15.00 29.64 11.49
N MET A 469 14.10 29.01 12.24
CA MET A 469 12.65 29.18 12.09
C MET A 469 12.11 30.36 12.90
N ASN A 470 12.47 31.58 12.51
CA ASN A 470 12.17 32.78 13.33
C ASN A 470 11.01 33.65 12.78
N SER A 471 10.55 33.40 11.55
CA SER A 471 9.47 34.20 10.96
C SER A 471 8.63 33.40 9.96
N PRO A 472 7.40 33.85 9.63
CA PRO A 472 6.56 33.18 8.64
C PRO A 472 7.25 33.03 7.28
N PHE A 473 8.11 33.99 6.92
CA PHE A 473 8.89 33.94 5.69
C PHE A 473 9.90 32.79 5.67
N HIS A 474 10.46 32.40 6.82
CA HIS A 474 11.34 31.23 6.90
C HIS A 474 10.58 29.93 6.64
N ALA A 475 9.33 29.80 7.10
CA ALA A 475 8.48 28.65 6.77
C ALA A 475 8.19 28.59 5.26
N PHE A 476 7.93 29.74 4.61
CA PHE A 476 7.80 29.80 3.16
C PHE A 476 9.08 29.36 2.44
N ILE A 477 10.26 29.83 2.87
CA ILE A 477 11.55 29.44 2.30
C ILE A 477 11.76 27.93 2.43
N VAL A 478 11.54 27.35 3.62
CA VAL A 478 11.69 25.90 3.83
C VAL A 478 10.76 25.13 2.90
N GLY A 479 9.49 25.53 2.79
CA GLY A 479 8.53 24.90 1.89
C GLY A 479 9.01 24.85 0.44
N ILE A 480 9.44 25.99 -0.11
CA ILE A 480 9.93 26.11 -1.49
C ILE A 480 11.26 25.37 -1.69
N CYS A 481 12.24 25.57 -0.81
CA CYS A 481 13.54 24.93 -0.91
C CYS A 481 13.44 23.40 -0.77
N LYS A 482 12.52 22.88 0.06
CA LYS A 482 12.25 21.43 0.15
C LYS A 482 11.72 20.90 -1.18
N LEU A 483 10.76 21.58 -1.83
CA LEU A 483 10.26 21.18 -3.15
C LEU A 483 11.36 21.16 -4.23
N ILE A 484 12.24 22.16 -4.21
CA ILE A 484 13.40 22.22 -5.11
C ILE A 484 14.35 21.05 -4.83
N ALA A 485 14.68 20.81 -3.56
CA ALA A 485 15.55 19.73 -3.13
C ALA A 485 15.01 18.36 -3.55
N ILE A 486 13.72 18.09 -3.34
CA ILE A 486 13.06 16.84 -3.79
C ILE A 486 13.23 16.67 -5.30
N SER A 487 12.91 17.71 -6.08
CA SER A 487 12.94 17.63 -7.54
C SER A 487 14.34 17.30 -8.06
N PHE A 488 15.38 17.95 -7.55
CA PHE A 488 16.76 17.68 -7.95
C PHE A 488 17.31 16.38 -7.38
N THR A 489 16.84 15.94 -6.22
CA THR A 489 17.18 14.62 -5.66
C THR A 489 16.67 13.52 -6.60
N VAL A 490 15.39 13.55 -6.96
CA VAL A 490 14.78 12.56 -7.87
C VAL A 490 15.39 12.64 -9.27
N SER A 491 15.57 13.85 -9.83
CA SER A 491 16.14 14.01 -11.17
C SER A 491 17.62 13.64 -11.23
N GLY A 492 18.35 13.79 -10.13
CA GLY A 492 19.72 13.30 -9.95
C GLY A 492 19.80 11.77 -9.87
N GLY A 493 18.66 11.09 -9.81
CA GLY A 493 18.57 9.63 -9.69
C GLY A 493 19.00 9.09 -8.35
N LEU A 494 18.93 9.92 -7.30
CA LEU A 494 19.03 9.46 -5.93
C LEU A 494 17.77 8.67 -5.57
N ARG A 495 17.94 7.61 -4.80
CA ARG A 495 16.87 6.66 -4.48
C ARG A 495 16.28 6.94 -3.10
N GLY A 496 14.96 6.92 -3.01
CA GLY A 496 14.21 7.18 -1.77
C GLY A 496 12.77 7.63 -2.04
N GLY A 497 11.97 7.74 -0.99
CA GLY A 497 10.57 8.16 -1.01
C GLY A 497 10.41 9.68 -0.85
N TYR A 498 9.47 10.27 -1.58
CA TYR A 498 9.16 11.71 -1.49
C TYR A 498 7.94 12.02 -0.61
N ILE A 499 7.41 11.03 0.11
CA ILE A 499 6.19 11.16 0.94
C ILE A 499 6.41 12.17 2.08
N PHE A 500 7.31 11.88 3.03
CA PHE A 500 7.63 12.81 4.11
C PHE A 500 8.21 14.14 3.63
N PRO A 501 9.07 14.19 2.59
CA PRO A 501 9.54 15.47 2.07
C PRO A 501 8.41 16.39 1.60
N LEU A 502 7.41 15.84 0.91
CA LEU A 502 6.21 16.58 0.50
C LEU A 502 5.36 17.00 1.70
N MET A 503 5.18 16.11 2.67
CA MET A 503 4.47 16.44 3.93
C MET A 503 5.20 17.54 4.72
N CYS A 504 6.53 17.54 4.72
CA CYS A 504 7.36 18.57 5.36
C CYS A 504 7.20 19.93 4.68
N SER A 505 7.22 19.95 3.35
CA SER A 505 6.87 21.16 2.59
C SER A 505 5.45 21.64 2.89
N GLY A 506 4.49 20.70 2.97
CA GLY A 506 3.10 20.99 3.34
C GLY A 506 2.94 21.49 4.77
N ALA A 507 3.72 20.99 5.72
CA ALA A 507 3.78 21.50 7.08
C ALA A 507 4.30 22.93 7.10
N ALA A 508 5.31 23.25 6.29
CA ALA A 508 5.84 24.60 6.16
C ALA A 508 4.80 25.59 5.59
N PHE A 509 4.11 25.21 4.51
CA PHE A 509 3.04 26.03 3.92
C PHE A 509 1.79 26.11 4.80
N GLY A 510 1.47 25.05 5.55
CA GLY A 510 0.40 25.04 6.53
C GLY A 510 0.71 25.93 7.72
N ARG A 511 1.97 25.93 8.18
CA ARG A 511 2.45 26.85 9.22
C ARG A 511 2.39 28.31 8.75
N LEU A 512 2.78 28.57 7.50
CA LEU A 512 2.60 29.89 6.87
C LEU A 512 1.12 30.31 6.85
N LEU A 513 0.21 29.40 6.46
CA LEU A 513 -1.23 29.68 6.44
C LEU A 513 -1.77 30.02 7.83
N TYR A 514 -1.33 29.30 8.86
CA TYR A 514 -1.69 29.59 10.24
C TYR A 514 -1.28 31.01 10.67
N TYR A 515 -0.11 31.51 10.24
CA TYR A 515 0.29 32.89 10.53
C TYR A 515 -0.61 33.94 9.87
N VAL A 516 -1.22 33.61 8.73
CA VAL A 516 -2.14 34.52 8.02
C VAL A 516 -3.54 34.47 8.64
N LEU A 517 -3.98 33.32 9.13
CA LEU A 517 -5.33 33.07 9.65
C LEU A 517 -5.37 32.42 11.06
N PRO A 518 -4.67 32.97 12.07
CA PRO A 518 -4.43 32.27 13.34
C PRO A 518 -5.70 32.07 14.18
N GLU A 519 -6.69 32.95 14.07
CA GLU A 519 -7.97 32.87 14.80
C GLU A 519 -9.00 31.97 14.10
N SER A 520 -8.83 31.74 12.79
CA SER A 520 -9.82 31.02 11.98
C SER A 520 -9.49 29.54 11.81
N VAL A 521 -8.20 29.18 11.88
CA VAL A 521 -7.75 27.81 11.61
C VAL A 521 -6.84 27.32 12.74
N PRO A 522 -7.19 26.23 13.45
CA PRO A 522 -6.28 25.58 14.37
C PRO A 522 -4.97 25.18 13.68
N MET A 523 -3.84 25.39 14.35
CA MET A 523 -2.51 25.12 13.78
C MET A 523 -2.39 23.69 13.25
N GLN A 524 -2.88 22.71 14.01
CA GLN A 524 -2.89 21.30 13.59
C GLN A 524 -3.64 21.10 12.27
N LEU A 525 -4.80 21.75 12.08
CA LEU A 525 -5.54 21.61 10.82
C LEU A 525 -4.80 22.28 9.66
N ALA A 526 -4.22 23.46 9.88
CA ALA A 526 -3.45 24.15 8.84
C ALA A 526 -2.26 23.29 8.36
N VAL A 527 -1.50 22.71 9.30
CA VAL A 527 -0.34 21.85 9.01
C VAL A 527 -0.77 20.52 8.39
N LEU A 528 -1.64 19.76 9.06
CA LEU A 528 -1.98 18.40 8.64
C LEU A 528 -2.81 18.37 7.37
N CYS A 529 -3.77 19.28 7.18
CA CYS A 529 -4.57 19.33 5.96
C CYS A 529 -3.75 19.81 4.76
N THR A 530 -2.79 20.73 4.95
CA THR A 530 -1.90 21.15 3.85
C THR A 530 -0.93 20.03 3.46
N ALA A 531 -0.34 19.34 4.44
CA ALA A 531 0.49 18.15 4.23
C ALA A 531 -0.29 17.04 3.52
N ALA A 532 -1.54 16.78 3.93
CA ALA A 532 -2.42 15.82 3.28
C ALA A 532 -2.73 16.20 1.83
N GLY A 533 -3.13 17.46 1.61
CA GLY A 533 -3.42 17.98 0.28
C GLY A 533 -2.22 17.86 -0.66
N MET A 534 -1.01 18.16 -0.18
CA MET A 534 0.20 18.02 -0.99
C MET A 534 0.57 16.56 -1.29
N ASN A 535 0.52 15.69 -0.29
CA ASN A 535 0.87 14.29 -0.47
C ASN A 535 -0.12 13.61 -1.43
N VAL A 536 -1.43 13.77 -1.21
CA VAL A 536 -2.47 13.11 -2.00
C VAL A 536 -2.49 13.57 -3.46
N ALA A 537 -2.16 14.83 -3.74
CA ALA A 537 -2.01 15.33 -5.11
C ALA A 537 -0.95 14.57 -5.93
N ILE A 538 0.08 14.05 -5.25
CA ILE A 538 1.20 13.35 -5.88
C ILE A 538 1.05 11.83 -5.79
N THR A 539 0.68 11.29 -4.62
CA THR A 539 0.64 9.85 -4.35
C THR A 539 -0.71 9.21 -4.65
N ARG A 540 -1.79 9.98 -4.74
CA ARG A 540 -3.18 9.48 -4.87
C ARG A 540 -3.68 8.65 -3.69
N THR A 541 -3.02 8.73 -2.52
CA THR A 541 -3.36 7.92 -1.35
C THR A 541 -4.22 8.67 -0.32
N SER A 542 -5.46 9.00 -0.68
CA SER A 542 -6.38 9.80 0.13
C SER A 542 -6.75 9.20 1.49
N LEU A 543 -7.01 7.90 1.56
CA LEU A 543 -7.43 7.22 2.79
C LEU A 543 -6.21 6.95 3.69
N ALA A 544 -5.15 6.40 3.11
CA ALA A 544 -3.94 6.08 3.86
C ALA A 544 -3.26 7.33 4.42
N THR A 545 -3.11 8.38 3.61
CA THR A 545 -2.53 9.67 4.05
C THR A 545 -3.30 10.27 5.22
N THR A 546 -4.63 10.19 5.18
CA THR A 546 -5.49 10.70 6.24
C THR A 546 -5.22 9.99 7.56
N LEU A 547 -5.12 8.67 7.55
CA LEU A 547 -4.84 7.89 8.75
C LEU A 547 -3.43 8.18 9.27
N ILE A 548 -2.43 8.15 8.39
CA ILE A 548 -1.04 8.41 8.76
C ILE A 548 -0.91 9.78 9.44
N LEU A 549 -1.43 10.85 8.83
CA LEU A 549 -1.33 12.22 9.37
C LEU A 549 -2.19 12.47 10.62
N ALA A 550 -3.20 11.65 10.88
CA ALA A 550 -3.96 11.74 12.13
C ALA A 550 -3.24 11.02 13.29
N PHE A 551 -2.60 9.88 13.03
CA PHE A 551 -1.96 9.08 14.07
C PHE A 551 -0.52 9.53 14.39
N LEU A 552 0.26 10.00 13.43
CA LEU A 552 1.62 10.51 13.66
C LEU A 552 1.70 11.61 14.74
N PRO A 553 0.79 12.62 14.78
CA PRO A 553 0.72 13.59 15.88
C PRO A 553 -0.21 13.18 17.02
N GLY A 554 -0.91 12.05 16.93
CA GLY A 554 -1.91 11.63 17.93
C GLY A 554 -3.17 12.50 17.98
N GLU A 555 -3.65 12.96 16.82
CA GLU A 555 -4.82 13.85 16.66
C GLU A 555 -5.98 13.15 15.90
N PRO A 556 -6.59 12.08 16.46
CA PRO A 556 -7.64 11.32 15.77
C PRO A 556 -8.91 12.14 15.50
N VAL A 557 -9.16 13.19 16.28
CA VAL A 557 -10.33 14.07 16.06
C VAL A 557 -10.19 14.85 14.75
N ALA A 558 -8.99 15.07 14.24
CA ALA A 558 -8.75 15.81 13.00
C ALA A 558 -9.08 15.02 11.72
N ILE A 559 -9.31 13.69 11.83
CA ILE A 559 -9.57 12.79 10.70
C ILE A 559 -10.60 13.33 9.71
N PRO A 560 -11.80 13.81 10.11
CA PRO A 560 -12.79 14.29 9.15
C PRO A 560 -12.29 15.48 8.29
N ALA A 561 -11.53 16.39 8.89
CA ALA A 561 -10.98 17.55 8.18
C ALA A 561 -9.82 17.15 7.27
N ILE A 562 -8.91 16.29 7.75
CA ILE A 562 -7.81 15.75 6.95
C ILE A 562 -8.34 14.93 5.76
N LEU A 563 -9.37 14.11 5.98
CA LEU A 563 -10.02 13.34 4.92
C LEU A 563 -10.63 14.24 3.86
N MET A 564 -11.33 15.29 4.28
CA MET A 564 -11.90 16.27 3.35
C MET A 564 -10.80 16.98 2.54
N ALA A 565 -9.69 17.35 3.18
CA ALA A 565 -8.52 17.92 2.51
C ALA A 565 -7.93 16.97 1.46
N SER A 566 -7.75 15.70 1.84
CA SER A 566 -7.26 14.62 0.96
C SER A 566 -8.17 14.44 -0.26
N ILE A 567 -9.48 14.30 -0.06
CA ILE A 567 -10.45 14.07 -1.15
C ILE A 567 -10.53 15.28 -2.09
N CYS A 568 -10.61 16.49 -1.56
CA CYS A 568 -10.63 17.70 -2.39
C CYS A 568 -9.35 17.84 -3.21
N SER A 569 -8.18 17.54 -2.63
CA SER A 569 -6.92 17.52 -3.37
C SER A 569 -6.90 16.45 -4.45
N LEU A 570 -7.35 15.23 -4.15
CA LEU A 570 -7.44 14.12 -5.09
C LEU A 570 -8.27 14.51 -6.32
N PHE A 571 -9.46 15.08 -6.10
CA PHE A 571 -10.35 15.51 -7.17
C PHE A 571 -9.80 16.70 -7.96
N ALA A 572 -9.26 17.71 -7.29
CA ALA A 572 -8.72 18.90 -7.96
C ALA A 572 -7.51 18.59 -8.85
N THR A 573 -6.79 17.52 -8.56
CA THR A 573 -5.57 17.14 -9.28
C THR A 573 -5.75 15.91 -10.15
N SER A 574 -6.96 15.36 -10.30
CA SER A 574 -7.27 14.10 -11.01
C SER A 574 -6.57 13.92 -12.36
N TYR A 575 -6.49 14.99 -13.15
CA TYR A 575 -5.89 15.03 -14.49
C TYR A 575 -4.37 15.29 -14.50
N MET A 576 -3.70 15.19 -13.34
CA MET A 576 -2.26 15.42 -13.19
C MET A 576 -1.56 14.13 -12.72
N PRO A 577 -1.39 13.11 -13.59
CA PRO A 577 -0.73 11.87 -13.19
C PRO A 577 0.76 12.10 -12.95
N PHE A 578 1.18 12.03 -11.68
CA PHE A 578 2.60 12.10 -11.31
C PHE A 578 3.27 10.72 -11.37
N ILE A 579 2.64 9.70 -10.76
CA ILE A 579 3.07 8.31 -10.84
C ILE A 579 2.32 7.64 -12.00
N LYS A 580 2.98 7.52 -13.16
CA LYS A 580 2.33 7.04 -14.39
C LYS A 580 1.84 5.60 -14.31
N SER A 581 2.50 4.76 -13.51
CA SER A 581 2.16 3.34 -13.33
C SER A 581 0.91 3.10 -12.48
N GLN A 582 0.31 4.15 -11.91
CA GLN A 582 -1.00 4.07 -11.26
C GLN A 582 -2.09 3.90 -12.31
N ILE A 583 -2.64 2.69 -12.37
CA ILE A 583 -3.65 2.28 -13.34
C ILE A 583 -4.69 1.38 -12.67
N THR A 584 -5.88 1.35 -13.24
CA THR A 584 -6.92 0.41 -12.84
C THR A 584 -6.55 -1.00 -13.30
N ARG A 585 -6.84 -2.02 -12.48
CA ARG A 585 -6.70 -3.42 -12.92
C ARG A 585 -7.62 -3.73 -14.11
N SER A 586 -7.09 -4.45 -15.08
CA SER A 586 -7.75 -4.68 -16.38
C SER A 586 -9.11 -5.39 -16.29
N ASP A 587 -9.35 -6.17 -15.24
CA ASP A 587 -10.59 -6.92 -15.02
C ASP A 587 -11.70 -6.13 -14.32
N ILE A 588 -11.38 -5.00 -13.66
CA ILE A 588 -12.35 -4.05 -13.10
C ILE A 588 -12.51 -2.82 -13.99
N ASP A 589 -11.58 -2.58 -14.92
CA ASP A 589 -11.62 -1.48 -15.90
C ASP A 589 -13.01 -1.35 -16.57
N HIS A 590 -13.60 -2.49 -16.97
CA HIS A 590 -14.96 -2.55 -17.56
C HIS A 590 -16.09 -2.06 -16.66
N SER A 591 -15.91 -2.05 -15.33
CA SER A 591 -16.91 -1.59 -14.37
C SER A 591 -16.84 -0.09 -14.06
N LEU A 592 -15.76 0.59 -14.49
CA LEU A 592 -15.48 1.99 -14.17
C LEU A 592 -15.67 2.94 -15.37
N PHE A 593 -16.20 2.47 -16.50
CA PHE A 593 -16.28 3.25 -17.75
C PHE A 593 -17.13 4.53 -17.63
N HIS A 594 -16.43 5.67 -17.59
CA HIS A 594 -16.49 6.67 -18.67
C HIS A 594 -15.24 6.46 -19.56
N GLU A 595 -15.42 6.36 -20.87
CA GLU A 595 -14.34 6.16 -21.85
C GLU A 595 -13.22 7.21 -21.70
N GLU A 596 -11.99 6.81 -21.38
CA GLU A 596 -10.79 7.59 -21.74
C GLU A 596 -9.55 6.71 -21.98
N HIS A 597 -9.06 6.80 -23.23
CA HIS A 597 -7.71 6.55 -23.74
C HIS A 597 -6.98 5.24 -23.37
N HIS A 598 -6.98 4.32 -24.34
CA HIS A 598 -6.05 3.20 -24.48
C HIS A 598 -4.58 3.65 -24.35
N ILE A 599 -4.03 3.59 -23.15
CA ILE A 599 -2.58 3.48 -22.95
C ILE A 599 -2.31 1.98 -22.88
N SER A 600 -1.70 1.42 -23.93
CA SER A 600 -1.28 0.02 -23.90
C SER A 600 -0.18 -0.13 -22.83
N VAL A 601 -0.38 -1.08 -21.91
CA VAL A 601 0.59 -1.42 -20.86
C VAL A 601 1.97 -1.80 -21.46
N GLY A 602 1.99 -2.24 -22.72
CA GLY A 602 3.21 -2.49 -23.48
C GLY A 602 4.09 -1.25 -23.70
N LEU A 603 3.51 -0.07 -23.96
CA LEU A 603 4.29 1.15 -24.23
C LEU A 603 5.06 1.67 -23.01
N VAL A 604 4.53 1.46 -21.79
CA VAL A 604 5.21 1.87 -20.54
C VAL A 604 6.41 0.99 -20.23
N LEU A 605 6.40 -0.28 -20.67
CA LEU A 605 7.52 -1.21 -20.49
C LEU A 605 8.49 -1.18 -21.67
N GLU A 606 8.06 -0.78 -22.86
CA GLU A 606 8.93 -0.62 -24.04
C GLU A 606 9.77 0.67 -23.99
N GLU A 607 9.26 1.76 -23.37
CA GLU A 607 10.08 2.97 -23.12
C GLU A 607 11.25 2.71 -22.14
N GLU A 608 11.22 1.65 -21.34
CA GLU A 608 12.35 1.25 -20.46
C GLU A 608 13.31 0.23 -21.12
N HIS A 609 12.92 -0.44 -22.21
CA HIS A 609 13.74 -1.46 -22.87
C HIS A 609 14.40 -1.00 -24.18
N GLN A 610 14.12 0.21 -24.66
CA GLN A 610 14.78 0.75 -25.86
C GLN A 610 16.20 1.31 -25.61
N ASP A 611 16.69 1.29 -24.37
CA ASP A 611 18.05 1.74 -24.03
C ASP A 611 19.10 0.60 -23.96
N ASP A 612 18.75 -0.63 -24.37
CA ASP A 612 19.64 -1.82 -24.33
C ASP A 612 20.19 -2.27 -25.71
N HIS A 613 20.36 -1.34 -26.66
CA HIS A 613 21.11 -1.58 -27.91
C HIS A 613 22.15 -0.51 -28.24
#